data_AF-A0A9D9UXS0-F1
#
_entry.id   AF-A0A9D9UXS0-F1
#
_cell.length_a   1.000
_cell.length_b   1.000
_cell.length_c   1.000
_cell.angle_alpha   90.00
_cell.angle_beta   90.00
_cell.angle_gamma   90.00
#
_symmetry.space_group_name_H-M   'P 1'
#
loop_
_entity.id
_entity.type
_entity.pdbx_description
1 polymer ?
#
loop_
_entity_poly.entity_id
_entity_poly.type
_entity_poly.pdbx_seq_one_letter_code
_entity_poly.pdbx_strand_id
1 'polypeptide(L)'
;MEAKLTTEQSFNVMYEFLDIYFLQNRSGDLATILGGMSFLQDGGTADPAMWGMWIESIDNICKKQNLKNDGMLTNFQAFVAMMEFLDLYFGPQSYGDVEDFIRDIKFVITHPSVPTITWGNWLKAIKVTLSFEVYKNNLILFKD
;
A
#
# COMPACT_ATOMS: atom_id res chain seq x y z
N MET A 1 2.38 -16.09 -0.93
CA MET A 1 1.97 -16.29 0.48
C MET A 1 0.77 -15.39 0.75
N GLU A 2 -0.24 -15.83 1.49
CA GLU A 2 -1.32 -14.94 1.99
C GLU A 2 -1.02 -14.59 3.46
N ALA A 3 -0.75 -13.31 3.75
CA ALA A 3 -0.57 -12.81 5.11
C ALA A 3 -1.81 -12.04 5.58
N LYS A 4 -2.01 -12.03 6.89
CA LYS A 4 -3.02 -11.26 7.62
C LYS A 4 -2.30 -10.13 8.36
N LEU A 5 -2.36 -8.94 7.78
CA LEU A 5 -1.66 -7.75 8.24
C LEU A 5 -2.56 -6.90 9.12
N THR A 6 -2.03 -6.39 10.22
CA THR A 6 -2.69 -5.31 10.96
C THR A 6 -2.64 -4.03 10.13
N THR A 7 -3.45 -3.05 10.51
CA THR A 7 -3.43 -1.70 9.92
C THR A 7 -2.04 -1.07 9.93
N GLU A 8 -1.27 -1.29 11.00
CA GLU A 8 0.08 -0.75 11.13
C GLU A 8 1.08 -1.53 10.26
N GLN A 9 0.99 -2.86 10.25
CA GLN A 9 1.87 -3.69 9.44
C GLN A 9 1.68 -3.41 7.95
N SER A 10 0.43 -3.30 7.50
CA SER A 10 0.12 -2.92 6.11
C SER A 10 0.61 -1.51 5.75
N PHE A 11 0.58 -0.56 6.68
CA PHE A 11 1.18 0.76 6.48
C PHE A 11 2.71 0.68 6.30
N ASN A 12 3.38 -0.13 7.12
CA ASN A 12 4.82 -0.36 7.02
C ASN A 12 5.20 -1.06 5.70
N VAL A 13 4.37 -2.00 5.23
CA VAL A 13 4.55 -2.63 3.91
C VAL A 13 4.39 -1.61 2.80
N MET A 14 3.37 -0.76 2.85
CA MET A 14 3.18 0.34 1.89
C MET A 14 4.42 1.24 1.83
N TYR A 15 4.95 1.63 2.99
CA TYR A 15 6.18 2.42 3.03
C TYR A 15 7.38 1.68 2.43
N GLU A 16 7.62 0.42 2.79
CA GLU A 16 8.72 -0.38 2.24
C GLU A 16 8.61 -0.50 0.71
N PHE A 17 7.40 -0.72 0.18
CA PHE A 17 7.15 -0.78 -1.26
C PHE A 17 7.52 0.52 -1.96
N LEU A 18 7.05 1.65 -1.43
CA LEU A 18 7.37 2.97 -2.00
C LEU A 18 8.86 3.29 -1.89
N ASP A 19 9.49 2.99 -0.75
CA ASP A 19 10.93 3.20 -0.54
C ASP A 19 11.73 2.39 -1.56
N ILE A 20 11.41 1.10 -1.76
CA ILE A 20 12.04 0.26 -2.80
C ILE A 20 11.82 0.86 -4.19
N TYR A 21 10.58 1.22 -4.53
CA TYR A 21 10.24 1.73 -5.84
C TYR A 21 10.98 3.03 -6.17
N PHE A 22 11.00 4.00 -5.25
CA PHE A 22 11.67 5.29 -5.45
C PHE A 22 13.20 5.19 -5.34
N LEU A 23 13.74 4.26 -4.55
CA LEU A 23 15.19 4.01 -4.51
C LEU A 23 15.70 3.40 -5.83
N GLN A 24 14.89 2.57 -6.50
CA GLN A 24 15.25 1.96 -7.78
C GLN A 24 14.97 2.88 -8.97
N ASN A 25 13.87 3.64 -8.93
CA ASN A 25 13.47 4.57 -9.98
C ASN A 25 13.59 6.02 -9.48
N ARG A 26 14.79 6.60 -9.64
CA ARG A 26 15.15 8.00 -9.26
C ARG A 26 14.31 9.12 -9.91
N SER A 27 13.20 8.83 -10.58
CA SER A 27 12.39 9.82 -11.29
C SER A 27 10.97 9.34 -11.67
N GLY A 28 10.36 8.44 -10.90
CA GLY A 28 8.98 8.02 -11.16
C GLY A 28 7.98 9.03 -10.61
N ASP A 29 7.09 9.57 -11.45
CA ASP A 29 5.88 10.24 -10.96
C ASP A 29 4.89 9.19 -10.46
N LEU A 30 4.11 9.52 -9.44
CA LEU A 30 3.12 8.64 -8.84
C LEU A 30 2.06 8.17 -9.85
N ALA A 31 1.74 9.00 -10.86
CA ALA A 31 0.88 8.57 -11.96
C ALA A 31 1.38 7.30 -12.66
N THR A 32 2.71 7.12 -12.73
CA THR A 32 3.34 5.92 -13.29
C THR A 32 3.15 4.72 -12.37
N ILE A 33 3.31 4.92 -11.05
CA ILE A 33 3.08 3.88 -10.03
C ILE A 33 1.62 3.42 -10.08
N LEU A 34 0.68 4.36 -9.99
CA LEU A 34 -0.76 4.06 -10.03
C LEU A 34 -1.16 3.40 -11.35
N GLY A 35 -0.58 3.85 -12.47
CA GLY A 35 -0.76 3.22 -13.77
C GLY A 35 -0.31 1.75 -13.79
N GLY A 36 0.89 1.46 -13.29
CA GLY A 36 1.42 0.08 -13.23
C GLY A 36 0.70 -0.81 -12.22
N MET A 37 0.19 -0.24 -11.13
CA MET A 37 -0.57 -0.96 -10.11
C MET A 37 -2.04 -1.21 -10.49
N SER A 38 -2.56 -0.48 -11.48
CA SER A 38 -3.96 -0.59 -11.91
C SER A 38 -4.31 -2.02 -12.33
N PHE A 39 -5.49 -2.49 -11.95
CA PHE A 39 -5.92 -3.84 -12.29
C PHE A 39 -6.39 -3.94 -13.75
N LEU A 40 -5.98 -5.03 -14.41
CA LEU A 40 -6.47 -5.46 -15.70
C LEU A 40 -7.74 -6.31 -15.54
N GLN A 41 -8.40 -6.63 -16.66
CA GLN A 41 -9.64 -7.41 -16.65
C GLN A 41 -9.46 -8.85 -16.12
N ASP A 42 -8.25 -9.38 -16.17
CA ASP A 42 -7.89 -10.70 -15.65
C ASP A 42 -7.54 -10.69 -14.15
N GLY A 43 -7.40 -9.51 -13.55
CA GLY A 43 -7.03 -9.31 -12.16
C GLY A 43 -5.57 -9.12 -11.85
N GLY A 44 -4.71 -9.28 -12.85
CA GLY A 44 -3.32 -8.86 -12.72
C GLY A 44 -3.20 -7.35 -12.60
N THR A 45 -2.08 -6.89 -12.07
CA THR A 45 -1.66 -5.49 -12.20
C THR A 45 -1.20 -5.23 -13.63
N ALA A 46 -1.35 -3.99 -14.11
CA ALA A 46 -0.94 -3.58 -15.44
C ALA A 46 0.57 -3.80 -15.68
N ASP A 47 1.37 -3.62 -14.64
CA ASP A 47 2.75 -4.11 -14.55
C ASP A 47 2.82 -5.26 -13.52
N PRO A 48 3.00 -6.52 -13.95
CA PRO A 48 3.13 -7.67 -13.05
C PRO A 48 4.30 -7.55 -12.06
N ALA A 49 5.35 -6.79 -12.39
CA ALA A 49 6.49 -6.58 -11.50
C ALA A 49 6.10 -5.81 -10.22
N MET A 50 5.07 -4.96 -10.31
CA MET A 50 4.53 -4.22 -9.15
C MET A 50 3.97 -5.16 -8.09
N TRP A 51 3.24 -6.19 -8.50
CA TRP A 51 2.73 -7.20 -7.57
C TRP A 51 3.88 -8.02 -6.95
N GLY A 52 4.86 -8.41 -7.75
CA GLY A 52 6.06 -9.11 -7.25
C GLY A 52 6.81 -8.30 -6.19
N MET A 53 7.06 -7.02 -6.45
CA MET A 53 7.70 -6.08 -5.52
C MET A 53 6.86 -5.92 -4.24
N TRP A 54 5.53 -5.83 -4.37
CA TRP A 54 4.64 -5.77 -3.21
C TRP A 54 4.76 -6.99 -2.29
N ILE A 55 4.77 -8.20 -2.86
CA ILE A 55 4.95 -9.43 -2.09
C ILE A 55 6.33 -9.45 -1.41
N GLU A 56 7.38 -8.97 -2.08
CA GLU A 56 8.70 -8.82 -1.48
C GLU A 56 8.70 -7.85 -0.29
N SER A 57 8.01 -6.72 -0.40
CA SER A 57 7.84 -5.76 0.71
C SER A 57 7.13 -6.39 1.91
N ILE A 58 6.09 -7.21 1.65
CA ILE A 58 5.42 -7.98 2.71
C ILE A 58 6.41 -8.91 3.39
N ASP A 59 7.15 -9.71 2.62
CA ASP A 59 8.12 -10.66 3.18
C ASP A 59 9.21 -9.96 4.00
N ASN A 60 9.66 -8.78 3.56
CA ASN A 60 10.65 -7.98 4.27
C ASN A 60 10.12 -7.46 5.60
N ILE A 61 8.90 -6.90 5.63
CA ILE A 61 8.28 -6.44 6.87
C ILE A 61 7.94 -7.62 7.79
N CYS A 62 7.47 -8.74 7.25
CA CYS A 62 7.26 -10.01 7.95
C CYS A 62 8.50 -10.43 8.73
N LYS A 63 9.66 -10.43 8.07
CA LYS A 63 10.95 -10.77 8.68
C LYS A 63 11.39 -9.72 9.71
N LYS A 64 11.29 -8.42 9.40
CA LYS A 64 11.72 -7.32 10.28
C LYS A 64 10.92 -7.25 11.58
N GLN A 65 9.60 -7.46 11.50
CA GLN A 65 8.68 -7.30 12.63
C GLN A 65 8.31 -8.63 13.32
N ASN A 66 8.87 -9.75 12.84
CA ASN A 66 8.54 -11.09 13.30
C ASN A 66 7.02 -11.32 13.33
N LEU A 67 6.37 -11.00 12.20
CA LEU A 67 4.93 -10.85 12.11
C LEU A 67 4.19 -12.09 12.63
N LYS A 68 3.29 -11.84 13.58
CA LYS A 68 2.21 -12.78 13.88
C LYS A 68 1.15 -12.60 12.81
N ASN A 69 0.62 -13.71 12.30
CA ASN A 69 -0.45 -13.71 11.30
C ASN A 69 -1.79 -13.40 11.98
N ASP A 70 -1.89 -12.23 12.62
CA ASP A 70 -2.97 -11.83 13.55
C ASP A 70 -3.76 -10.59 13.09
N GLY A 71 -3.44 -10.09 11.90
CA GLY A 71 -4.14 -8.97 11.29
C GLY A 71 -5.49 -9.30 10.67
N MET A 72 -6.14 -8.28 10.12
CA MET A 72 -7.43 -8.41 9.42
C MET A 72 -7.32 -8.23 7.91
N LEU A 73 -6.25 -7.60 7.43
CA LEU A 73 -6.07 -7.28 6.01
C LEU A 73 -5.32 -8.40 5.30
N THR A 74 -5.87 -8.88 4.19
CA THR A 74 -5.09 -9.72 3.27
C THR A 74 -4.03 -8.90 2.55
N ASN A 75 -3.03 -9.57 1.96
CA ASN A 75 -2.05 -8.91 1.08
C ASN A 75 -2.71 -8.06 0.01
N PHE A 76 -3.80 -8.58 -0.57
CA PHE A 76 -4.57 -7.91 -1.60
C PHE A 76 -5.32 -6.68 -1.05
N GLN A 77 -6.00 -6.82 0.09
CA GLN A 77 -6.69 -5.68 0.72
C GLN A 77 -5.72 -4.59 1.15
N ALA A 78 -4.55 -4.96 1.66
CA ALA A 78 -3.50 -3.99 1.98
C ALA A 78 -2.96 -3.29 0.72
N PHE A 79 -2.83 -4.00 -0.41
CA PHE A 79 -2.44 -3.41 -1.70
C PHE A 79 -3.49 -2.43 -2.23
N VAL A 80 -4.77 -2.80 -2.18
CA VAL A 80 -5.87 -1.91 -2.59
C VAL A 80 -5.93 -0.69 -1.67
N ALA A 81 -5.76 -0.87 -0.35
CA ALA A 81 -5.71 0.25 0.59
C ALA A 81 -4.54 1.21 0.30
N MET A 82 -3.40 0.69 -0.16
CA MET A 82 -2.30 1.53 -0.66
C MET A 82 -2.72 2.34 -1.89
N MET A 83 -3.35 1.73 -2.90
CA MET A 83 -3.82 2.46 -4.08
C MET A 83 -4.80 3.59 -3.70
N GLU A 84 -5.79 3.28 -2.87
CA GLU A 84 -6.78 4.24 -2.38
C GLU A 84 -6.11 5.38 -1.58
N PHE A 85 -5.09 5.05 -0.78
CA PHE A 85 -4.35 6.03 -0.01
C PHE A 85 -3.55 6.99 -0.91
N LEU A 86 -2.87 6.46 -1.93
CA LEU A 86 -2.11 7.25 -2.89
C LEU A 86 -3.05 8.15 -3.71
N ASP A 87 -4.20 7.65 -4.15
CA ASP A 87 -5.20 8.45 -4.85
C ASP A 87 -5.78 9.57 -3.96
N LEU A 88 -6.04 9.29 -2.67
CA LEU A 88 -6.46 10.30 -1.70
C LEU A 88 -5.39 11.37 -1.45
N TYR A 89 -4.12 10.97 -1.37
CA TYR A 89 -3.02 11.89 -1.06
C TYR A 89 -2.64 12.75 -2.27
N PHE A 90 -2.75 12.25 -3.49
CA PHE A 90 -2.30 12.94 -4.71
C PHE A 90 -3.43 13.31 -5.69
N GLY A 91 -4.68 13.15 -5.28
CA GLY A 91 -5.83 13.60 -6.05
C GLY A 91 -5.81 15.11 -6.34
N PRO A 92 -6.82 15.63 -7.07
CA PRO A 92 -6.83 16.98 -7.65
C PRO A 92 -6.62 18.18 -6.70
N GLN A 93 -6.59 17.93 -5.39
CA GLN A 93 -6.46 18.91 -4.32
C GLN A 93 -5.05 18.93 -3.70
N SER A 94 -4.13 18.06 -4.15
CA SER A 94 -2.79 17.91 -3.57
C SER A 94 -1.71 18.47 -4.49
N TYR A 95 -0.83 19.29 -3.91
CA TYR A 95 0.29 19.95 -4.58
C TYR A 95 1.65 19.49 -4.02
N GLY A 96 1.68 18.41 -3.24
CA GLY A 96 2.89 17.92 -2.57
C GLY A 96 3.78 17.10 -3.50
N ASP A 97 5.09 17.31 -3.43
CA ASP A 97 6.07 16.43 -4.06
C ASP A 97 6.08 15.07 -3.33
N VAL A 98 6.43 14.00 -4.07
CA VAL A 98 6.66 12.66 -3.55
C VAL A 98 7.65 12.67 -2.39
N GLU A 99 8.68 13.50 -2.43
CA GLU A 99 9.65 13.59 -1.33
C GLU A 99 9.02 14.02 -0.01
N ASP A 100 8.11 15.00 -0.04
CA ASP A 100 7.40 15.47 1.15
C ASP A 100 6.42 14.39 1.65
N PHE A 101 5.75 13.70 0.74
CA PHE A 101 4.90 12.57 1.07
C PHE A 101 5.67 11.43 1.78
N ILE A 102 6.83 11.03 1.24
CA ILE A 102 7.66 10.00 1.85
C ILE A 102 8.17 10.45 3.23
N ARG A 103 8.47 11.74 3.40
CA ARG A 103 8.84 12.32 4.70
C ARG A 103 7.69 12.23 5.70
N ASP A 104 6.46 12.54 5.28
CA ASP A 104 5.27 12.43 6.13
C ASP A 104 5.03 10.98 6.58
N ILE A 105 5.15 10.01 5.66
CA ILE A 105 5.02 8.59 6.00
C ILE A 105 6.10 8.18 7.01
N LYS A 106 7.36 8.54 6.78
CA LYS A 106 8.47 8.28 7.70
C LYS A 106 8.20 8.88 9.08
N PHE A 107 7.60 10.08 9.15
CA PHE A 107 7.23 10.70 10.42
C PHE A 107 6.21 9.85 11.18
N VAL A 108 5.17 9.34 10.52
CA VAL A 108 4.17 8.45 11.14
C VAL A 108 4.82 7.18 11.69
N ILE A 109 5.68 6.53 10.91
CA ILE A 109 6.35 5.28 11.32
C ILE A 109 7.25 5.50 12.54
N THR A 110 7.96 6.63 12.59
CA THR A 110 8.90 6.94 13.67
C THR A 110 8.23 7.52 14.91
N HIS A 111 6.99 8.02 14.78
CA HIS A 111 6.21 8.64 15.85
C HIS A 111 4.76 8.11 15.89
N PRO A 112 4.56 6.79 16.08
CA PRO A 112 3.23 6.16 15.94
C PRO A 112 2.19 6.63 16.96
N SER A 113 2.63 7.29 18.05
CA SER A 113 1.75 7.89 19.07
C SER A 113 1.25 9.28 18.71
N VAL A 114 1.76 9.89 17.63
CA VAL A 114 1.38 11.25 17.20
C VAL A 114 0.27 11.15 16.15
N PRO A 115 -0.92 11.70 16.40
CA PRO A 115 -1.96 11.77 15.38
C PRO A 115 -1.53 12.65 14.21
N THR A 116 -1.67 12.14 12.99
CA THR A 116 -1.35 12.88 11.77
C THR A 116 -2.48 12.77 10.76
N ILE A 117 -2.56 13.75 9.85
CA ILE A 117 -3.48 13.69 8.70
C ILE A 117 -3.14 12.46 7.83
N THR A 118 -1.85 12.19 7.63
CA THR A 118 -1.34 11.03 6.89
C THR A 118 -1.87 9.71 7.45
N TRP A 119 -1.79 9.51 8.77
CA TRP A 119 -2.35 8.32 9.42
C TRP A 119 -3.88 8.27 9.30
N GLY A 120 -4.56 9.41 9.50
CA GLY A 120 -6.02 9.50 9.31
C GLY A 120 -6.47 9.12 7.90
N ASN A 121 -5.73 9.55 6.88
CA ASN A 121 -5.98 9.21 5.48
C ASN A 121 -5.73 7.72 5.21
N TRP A 122 -4.72 7.11 5.82
CA TRP A 122 -4.50 5.67 5.75
C TRP A 122 -5.67 4.87 6.32
N LEU A 123 -6.15 5.24 7.52
CA LEU A 123 -7.32 4.61 8.13
C LEU A 123 -8.57 4.77 7.25
N LYS A 124 -8.72 5.92 6.60
CA LYS A 124 -9.81 6.17 5.65
C LYS A 124 -9.70 5.25 4.42
N ALA A 125 -8.52 5.09 3.84
CA ALA A 125 -8.27 4.21 2.69
C ALA A 125 -8.59 2.73 3.01
N ILE A 126 -8.17 2.25 4.19
CA ILE A 126 -8.54 0.91 4.67
C ILE A 126 -10.05 0.78 4.81
N LYS A 127 -10.72 1.76 5.42
CA LYS A 127 -12.18 1.73 5.60
C LYS A 127 -12.90 1.68 4.25
N VAL A 128 -12.45 2.45 3.28
CA VAL A 128 -12.98 2.44 1.91
C VAL A 128 -12.79 1.07 1.28
N THR A 129 -11.57 0.52 1.32
CA THR A 129 -11.25 -0.82 0.80
C THR A 129 -12.16 -1.89 1.39
N LEU A 130 -12.31 -1.89 2.72
CA LEU A 130 -13.15 -2.85 3.43
C LEU A 130 -14.65 -2.61 3.26
N SER A 131 -15.08 -1.48 2.69
CA SER A 131 -16.50 -1.20 2.44
C SER A 131 -17.02 -1.83 1.14
N PHE A 132 -16.14 -2.10 0.17
CA PHE A 132 -16.52 -2.67 -1.13
C PHE A 132 -16.56 -4.20 -1.11
N GLU A 133 -17.70 -4.78 -1.47
CA GLU A 133 -17.90 -6.25 -1.50
C GLU A 133 -16.92 -6.99 -2.42
N VAL A 134 -16.49 -6.35 -3.52
CA VAL A 134 -15.53 -6.93 -4.46
C VAL A 134 -14.16 -7.20 -3.81
N TYR A 135 -13.77 -6.41 -2.81
CA TYR A 135 -12.50 -6.57 -2.09
C TYR A 135 -12.63 -7.37 -0.79
N LYS A 136 -13.86 -7.62 -0.32
CA LYS A 136 -14.10 -8.45 0.88
C LYS A 136 -13.90 -9.94 0.62
N ASN A 137 -14.23 -10.40 -0.59
CA ASN A 137 -14.36 -11.84 -0.84
C ASN A 137 -13.13 -12.49 -1.48
N ASN A 138 -12.01 -11.78 -1.68
CA ASN A 138 -10.83 -12.26 -2.44
C ASN A 138 -11.22 -12.91 -3.80
N LEU A 139 -12.43 -12.64 -4.31
CA LEU A 139 -13.03 -13.46 -5.34
C LEU A 139 -12.51 -12.99 -6.69
N ILE A 140 -11.54 -13.78 -7.16
CA ILE A 140 -11.10 -13.92 -8.54
C ILE A 140 -10.12 -12.84 -8.98
N LEU A 141 -8.84 -12.79 -8.54
CA LEU A 141 -7.84 -12.03 -9.32
C LEU A 141 -6.41 -12.60 -9.33
N PHE A 142 -6.09 -13.64 -8.55
CA PHE A 142 -4.80 -14.34 -8.70
C PHE A 142 -5.06 -15.84 -8.69
N LYS A 143 -5.15 -16.44 -9.89
CA LYS A 143 -4.91 -17.88 -10.02
C LYS A 143 -3.40 -18.07 -10.00
N ASP A 144 -2.97 -19.00 -9.15
CA ASP A 144 -1.58 -19.46 -9.01
C ASP A 144 -0.91 -19.79 -10.35
#